data_AF-A0A2H9L3K6-F1
#
_entry.id   AF-A0A2H9L3K6-F1
#
_cell.length_a   1.000
_cell.length_b   1.000
_cell.length_c   1.000
_cell.angle_alpha   90.00
_cell.angle_beta   90.00
_cell.angle_gamma   90.00
#
_symmetry.space_group_name_H-M   'P 1'
#
loop_
_entity.id
_entity.type
_entity.pdbx_description
1 polymer ?
#
loop_
_entity_poly.entity_id
_entity_poly.type
_entity_poly.pdbx_seq_one_letter_code
_entity_poly.pdbx_strand_id
1 'polypeptide(L)'
;MVYRKQVEIKGQKYWYLFHTVRSGDKYLKKSRYIGKELPKDIGDIEKEFSEEVKMEKQEVSKEIKELAESLHPYERKILPFSRITSH
;
A
#
# COMPACT_ATOMS: atom_id res chain seq x y z
N MET A 1 -3.80 -2.41 9.72
CA MET A 1 -5.07 -1.95 10.33
C MET A 1 -5.43 -0.62 9.71
N VAL A 2 -6.70 -0.45 9.31
CA VAL A 2 -7.23 0.84 8.84
C VAL A 2 -7.50 1.72 10.05
N TYR A 3 -7.13 2.99 9.98
CA TYR A 3 -7.51 3.97 11.00
C TYR A 3 -7.84 5.31 10.35
N ARG A 4 -8.79 6.03 10.95
CA ARG A 4 -9.21 7.37 10.50
C ARG A 4 -8.45 8.46 11.25
N LYS A 5 -8.06 9.52 10.54
CA LYS A 5 -7.45 10.70 11.13
C LYS A 5 -7.92 11.96 10.40
N GLN A 6 -8.22 12.99 11.18
CA GLN A 6 -8.53 14.30 10.66
C GLN A 6 -7.22 15.07 10.43
N VAL A 7 -7.09 15.68 9.25
CA VAL A 7 -5.94 16.46 8.81
C VAL A 7 -6.43 17.86 8.49
N GLU A 8 -5.75 18.86 9.03
CA GLU A 8 -6.04 20.26 8.73
C GLU A 8 -5.14 20.73 7.59
N ILE A 9 -5.76 21.26 6.53
CA ILE A 9 -5.06 21.79 5.35
C ILE A 9 -5.67 23.15 5.05
N LYS A 10 -4.84 24.21 5.07
CA LYS A 10 -5.27 25.60 4.83
C LYS A 10 -6.49 26.03 5.67
N GLY A 11 -6.52 25.65 6.95
CA GLY A 11 -7.59 26.00 7.89
C GLY A 11 -8.89 25.19 7.72
N GLN A 12 -8.94 24.24 6.79
CA GLN A 12 -10.06 23.32 6.63
C GLN A 12 -9.68 21.93 7.15
N LYS A 13 -10.62 21.29 7.84
CA LYS A 13 -10.48 19.95 8.39
C LYS A 13 -10.99 18.92 7.40
N TYR A 14 -10.19 17.89 7.18
CA TYR A 14 -10.44 16.83 6.23
C TYR A 14 -10.24 15.48 6.90
N TRP A 15 -11.12 14.55 6.61
CA TRP A 15 -11.01 13.17 7.06
C TRP A 15 -10.23 12.33 6.06
N TYR A 16 -9.32 11.54 6.59
CA TYR A 16 -8.51 10.58 5.84
C TYR A 16 -8.55 9.22 6.53
N LEU A 17 -8.60 8.17 5.71
CA LEU A 17 -8.29 6.81 6.13
C LEU A 17 -6.83 6.52 5.85
N PHE A 18 -6.19 5.83 6.78
CA PHE A 18 -4.80 5.40 6.66
C PHE A 18 -4.73 3.90 6.87
N HIS A 19 -3.94 3.22 6.04
CA HIS A 19 -3.63 1.81 6.21
C HIS A 19 -2.13 1.63 6.02
N THR A 20 -1.47 1.07 7.03
CA THR A 20 -0.06 0.66 6.90
C THR A 20 0.00 -0.80 6.52
N VAL A 21 0.53 -1.10 5.33
CA VAL A 21 0.78 -2.46 4.88
C VAL A 21 2.26 -2.77 4.90
N ARG A 22 2.58 -4.00 5.30
CA ARG A 22 3.92 -4.55 5.18
C ARG A 22 4.06 -5.19 3.80
N SER A 23 5.03 -4.71 3.03
CA SER A 23 5.43 -5.29 1.75
C SER A 23 6.88 -5.73 1.85
N GLY A 24 7.09 -7.01 2.15
CA GLY A 24 8.40 -7.58 2.47
C GLY A 24 9.04 -6.91 3.68
N ASP A 25 10.15 -6.22 3.44
CA ASP A 25 10.95 -5.52 4.44
C ASP A 25 10.48 -4.06 4.68
N LYS A 26 9.67 -3.51 3.76
CA LYS A 26 9.23 -2.10 3.82
C LYS A 26 7.80 -1.98 4.33
N TYR A 27 7.54 -0.89 5.04
CA TYR A 27 6.20 -0.47 5.46
C TYR A 27 5.70 0.63 4.53
N LEU A 28 4.62 0.35 3.79
CA LEU A 28 3.94 1.30 2.93
C LEU A 28 2.72 1.84 3.65
N LYS A 29 2.69 3.16 3.82
CA LYS A 29 1.55 3.87 4.39
C LYS A 29 0.67 4.36 3.25
N LYS A 30 -0.51 3.78 3.11
CA LYS A 30 -1.55 4.28 2.22
C LYS A 30 -2.48 5.23 2.95
N SER A 31 -2.93 6.24 2.23
CA SER A 31 -3.92 7.21 2.72
C SER A 31 -4.98 7.46 1.67
N ARG A 32 -6.25 7.46 2.06
CA ARG A 32 -7.39 7.78 1.20
C ARG A 32 -8.19 8.92 1.82
N TYR A 33 -8.49 9.93 1.01
CA TYR A 33 -9.34 11.04 1.41
C TYR A 33 -10.81 10.58 1.43
N ILE A 34 -11.55 10.90 2.49
CA ILE A 34 -12.94 10.48 2.67
C ILE A 34 -13.95 11.63 2.75
N GLY A 35 -13.48 12.89 2.84
CA GLY A 35 -14.36 14.06 2.86
C GLY A 35 -13.98 15.10 3.91
N LYS A 36 -14.67 16.24 3.92
CA LYS A 36 -14.56 17.25 5.00
C LYS A 36 -15.29 16.82 6.26
N GLU A 37 -16.36 16.04 6.10
CA GLU A 37 -17.19 15.50 7.17
C GLU A 37 -17.08 13.98 7.19
N LEU A 38 -17.38 13.36 8.33
CA LEU A 38 -17.36 11.91 8.45
C LEU A 38 -18.56 11.34 7.69
N PRO A 39 -18.36 10.56 6.60
CA PRO A 39 -19.47 9.94 5.89
C PRO A 39 -20.17 8.92 6.80
N LYS A 40 -21.49 8.75 6.62
CA LYS A 40 -22.30 7.80 7.40
C LYS A 40 -21.93 6.34 7.08
N ASP A 41 -21.55 6.08 5.84
CA ASP A 41 -21.16 4.76 5.31
C ASP A 41 -19.66 4.46 5.52
N ILE A 42 -19.07 4.96 6.61
CA ILE A 42 -17.63 4.80 6.89
C ILE A 42 -17.20 3.34 6.94
N GLY A 43 -18.06 2.44 7.42
CA GLY A 43 -17.77 1.01 7.52
C GLY A 43 -17.54 0.37 6.15
N ASP A 44 -18.39 0.69 5.16
CA ASP A 44 -18.25 0.24 3.78
C ASP A 44 -16.98 0.80 3.13
N ILE A 45 -16.69 2.09 3.37
CA ILE A 45 -15.47 2.74 2.85
C ILE A 45 -14.21 2.13 3.47
N GLU A 46 -14.20 1.81 4.77
CA GLU A 46 -13.08 1.13 5.43
C GLU A 46 -12.85 -0.28 4.88
N LYS A 47 -13.95 -1.00 4.61
CA LYS A 47 -13.91 -2.34 4.02
C LYS A 47 -13.38 -2.28 2.58
N GLU A 48 -13.95 -1.43 1.74
CA GLU A 48 -13.52 -1.20 0.36
C GLU A 48 -12.03 -0.82 0.31
N PHE A 49 -11.62 0.17 1.11
CA PHE A 49 -10.22 0.59 1.17
C PHE A 49 -9.30 -0.55 1.63
N SER A 50 -9.72 -1.39 2.59
CA SER A 50 -8.93 -2.54 2.99
C SER A 50 -8.84 -3.62 1.90
N GLU A 51 -9.87 -3.79 1.08
CA GLU A 51 -9.87 -4.73 -0.04
C GLU A 51 -8.97 -4.23 -1.17
N GLU A 52 -9.09 -2.96 -1.57
CA GLU A 52 -8.22 -2.32 -2.56
C GLU A 52 -6.73 -2.47 -2.20
N VAL A 53 -6.39 -2.21 -0.94
CA VAL A 53 -5.02 -2.32 -0.45
C VAL A 53 -4.49 -3.77 -0.52
N LYS A 54 -5.36 -4.78 -0.37
CA LYS A 54 -5.00 -6.20 -0.49
C LYS A 54 -4.86 -6.61 -1.95
N MET A 55 -5.76 -6.16 -2.83
CA MET A 55 -5.75 -6.49 -4.25
C MET A 55 -4.52 -5.92 -4.96
N GLU A 56 -4.17 -4.65 -4.70
CA GLU A 56 -2.95 -4.06 -5.28
C GLU A 56 -1.70 -4.85 -4.89
N LYS A 57 -1.62 -5.38 -3.66
CA LYS A 57 -0.50 -6.21 -3.24
C LYS A 57 -0.40 -7.50 -4.06
N GLN A 58 -1.53 -8.08 -4.46
CA GLN A 58 -1.56 -9.29 -5.29
C GLN A 58 -1.19 -9.00 -6.74
N GLU A 59 -1.72 -7.91 -7.33
CA GLU A 59 -1.40 -7.51 -8.71
C GLU A 59 0.08 -7.17 -8.87
N VAL A 60 0.64 -6.35 -7.96
CA VAL A 60 2.07 -6.01 -7.98
C VAL A 60 2.94 -7.27 -7.84
N SER A 61 2.54 -8.24 -7.01
CA SER A 61 3.27 -9.50 -6.87
C SER A 61 3.24 -10.35 -8.15
N LYS A 62 2.16 -10.25 -8.92
CA LYS A 62 1.96 -11.00 -10.17
C LYS A 62 2.75 -10.37 -11.31
N GLU A 63 2.68 -9.05 -11.47
CA GLU A 63 3.49 -8.29 -12.44
C GLU A 63 4.98 -8.49 -12.21
N ILE A 64 5.46 -8.41 -10.96
CA ILE A 64 6.88 -8.65 -10.66
C ILE A 64 7.30 -10.07 -11.04
N LYS A 65 6.41 -11.05 -10.84
CA LYS A 65 6.69 -12.46 -11.16
C LYS A 65 6.72 -12.67 -12.68
N GLU A 66 5.76 -12.12 -13.42
CA GLU A 66 5.72 -12.19 -14.87
C GLU A 66 6.91 -11.47 -15.52
N LEU A 67 7.31 -10.31 -14.99
CA LEU A 67 8.50 -9.60 -15.43
C LEU A 67 9.80 -10.39 -15.11
N ALA A 68 9.87 -11.03 -13.94
CA ALA A 68 11.00 -11.89 -13.54
C ALA A 68 11.10 -13.21 -14.34
N GLU A 69 9.97 -13.70 -14.85
CA GLU A 69 9.89 -14.86 -15.75
C GLU A 69 10.23 -14.49 -17.21
N SER A 70 9.92 -13.26 -17.64
CA SER A 70 10.33 -12.73 -18.96
C SER A 70 11.80 -12.30 -19.03
N LEU A 71 12.51 -12.18 -17.91
CA LEU A 71 13.93 -11.82 -17.88
C LEU A 71 14.83 -13.01 -18.28
N HIS A 72 15.73 -12.80 -19.24
CA HIS A 72 16.66 -13.83 -19.73
C HIS A 72 17.63 -14.24 -18.60
N PRO A 73 18.04 -15.53 -18.49
CA PRO A 73 18.87 -16.03 -17.37
C PRO A 73 20.19 -15.27 -17.14
N TYR A 74 20.70 -14.57 -18.16
CA TYR A 74 21.91 -13.75 -18.09
C TYR A 74 21.71 -12.43 -17.30
N GLU A 75 20.50 -11.88 -17.26
CA GLU A 75 20.19 -10.62 -16.55
C GLU A 75 19.92 -10.84 -15.05
N ARG A 76 19.62 -12.08 -14.62
CA ARG A 76 19.46 -12.44 -13.20
C ARG A 76 20.74 -12.25 -12.37
N LYS A 77 21.92 -12.21 -13.00
CA LYS A 77 23.22 -12.06 -12.31
C LYS A 77 23.53 -10.63 -11.84
N ILE A 78 22.80 -9.62 -12.31
CA ILE A 78 23.16 -8.21 -12.12
C ILE A 78 22.24 -7.50 -11.10
N LEU A 79 21.29 -8.21 -10.49
CA LEU A 79 20.50 -7.63 -9.39
C LEU A 79 21.38 -7.57 -8.13
N PRO A 80 21.63 -6.38 -7.55
CA PRO A 80 22.29 -6.30 -6.27
C PRO A 80 21.32 -6.86 -5.23
N PHE A 81 21.52 -8.12 -4.86
CA PHE A 81 21.00 -8.65 -3.61
C PHE A 81 21.52 -7.74 -2.49
N SER A 82 20.73 -6.76 -2.08
CA SER A 82 20.97 -6.03 -0.84
C SER A 82 20.81 -7.02 0.31
N ARG A 83 21.94 -7.64 0.66
CA ARG A 83 22.37 -8.09 1.98
C ARG A 83 21.23 -8.45 2.93
N ILE A 84 20.75 -9.68 2.80
CA ILE A 84 20.28 -10.44 3.97
C ILE A 84 21.55 -10.88 4.69
N THR A 85 22.07 -10.05 5.59
CA THR A 85 23.04 -10.49 6.60
C THR A 85 22.25 -10.89 7.84
N SER A 86 22.14 -12.20 8.05
CA SER A 86 21.83 -12.81 9.34
C SER A 86 22.73 -12.24 10.44
N HIS A 87 22.17 -12.03 11.62
CA HIS A 87 22.92 -11.98 12.87
C HIS A 87 22.12 -12.60 14.00
#